data_AF-A0A4Q4ZWH1-F1
#
_entry.id   AF-A0A4Q4ZWH1-F1
#
_cell.length_a   1.000
_cell.length_b   1.000
_cell.length_c   1.000
_cell.angle_alpha   90.00
_cell.angle_beta   90.00
_cell.angle_gamma   90.00
#
_symmetry.space_group_name_H-M   'P 1'
#
loop_
_entity.id
_entity.type
_entity.pdbx_description
1 polymer ?
#
loop_
_entity_poly.entity_id
_entity_poly.type
_entity_poly.pdbx_seq_one_letter_code
_entity_poly.pdbx_strand_id
1 'polypeptide(L)'
;MIAVLLYVLSSVAAVSAYAGQRLASSPPEHRGSVARYDGANEMNPDERVPFEVHIMSKCPDAQYCLSELVVPAMDQVRDLVDFKISYIGTPYNEGAIACKHGPTECEGNILELIVAHLYPAPITHLGFTNCMSQQYPLIPDQGLVEACARAYNVDIEKLYQLFADKDFGLKLLRESVIINEVASGQGYKKLYDSIKRQDLLHTGW
;
A
#
# COMPACT_ATOMS: atom_id res chain seq x y z
N MET A 1 49.74 -5.25 1.36
CA MET A 1 48.83 -5.46 0.21
C MET A 1 49.28 -6.62 -0.68
N ILE A 2 49.55 -7.81 -0.10
CA ILE A 2 49.90 -9.03 -0.87
C ILE A 2 49.07 -10.24 -0.41
N ALA A 3 48.45 -10.20 0.78
CA ALA A 3 47.65 -11.31 1.33
C ALA A 3 46.19 -11.39 0.83
N VAL A 4 45.68 -10.41 0.08
CA VAL A 4 44.29 -10.38 -0.39
C VAL A 4 44.10 -11.08 -1.76
N LEU A 5 45.18 -11.28 -2.51
CA LEU A 5 45.17 -11.88 -3.85
C LEU A 5 45.11 -13.42 -3.87
N LEU A 6 45.33 -14.09 -2.73
CA LEU A 6 45.28 -15.56 -2.65
C LEU A 6 43.94 -16.12 -2.15
N TYR A 7 43.00 -15.26 -1.72
CA TYR A 7 41.69 -15.69 -1.23
C TYR A 7 40.61 -15.80 -2.32
N VAL A 8 40.93 -15.40 -3.56
CA VAL A 8 39.96 -15.29 -4.67
C VAL A 8 40.03 -16.47 -5.65
N LEU A 9 40.94 -17.44 -5.46
CA LEU A 9 41.16 -18.54 -6.41
C LEU A 9 40.75 -19.94 -5.91
N SER A 10 40.12 -20.07 -4.73
CA SER A 10 39.74 -21.39 -4.17
C SER A 10 38.24 -21.74 -4.23
N SER A 11 37.40 -20.98 -4.94
CA SER A 11 35.93 -21.19 -4.87
C SER A 11 35.25 -21.71 -6.14
N VAL A 12 35.99 -21.94 -7.24
CA VAL A 12 35.36 -22.31 -8.54
C VAL A 12 35.30 -23.83 -8.78
N ALA A 13 35.75 -24.66 -7.84
CA ALA A 13 35.83 -26.12 -8.03
C ALA A 13 34.82 -26.96 -7.22
N ALA A 14 33.82 -26.35 -6.55
CA ALA A 14 32.90 -27.09 -5.67
C ALA A 14 31.43 -27.15 -6.14
N VAL A 15 31.09 -26.66 -7.34
CA VAL A 15 29.73 -26.74 -7.90
C VAL A 15 29.66 -27.82 -8.99
N SER A 16 30.05 -29.05 -8.66
CA SER A 16 29.89 -30.20 -9.56
C SER A 16 30.00 -31.50 -8.76
N ALA A 17 28.92 -31.88 -8.05
CA ALA A 17 28.62 -33.26 -7.64
C ALA A 17 27.41 -33.36 -6.68
N TYR A 18 26.23 -32.85 -7.06
CA TYR A 18 24.97 -33.28 -6.41
C TYR A 18 23.79 -33.38 -7.40
N ALA A 19 24.10 -33.57 -8.69
CA ALA A 19 23.12 -33.98 -9.69
C ALA A 19 23.16 -35.52 -9.80
N GLY A 20 22.41 -36.21 -8.94
CA GLY A 20 22.29 -37.66 -9.04
C GLY A 20 21.64 -38.30 -7.84
N GLN A 21 20.47 -38.89 -8.07
CA GLN A 21 19.79 -39.91 -7.25
C GLN A 21 19.07 -39.43 -5.98
N ARG A 22 17.77 -39.15 -6.12
CA ARG A 22 16.67 -39.86 -5.41
C ARG A 22 15.36 -39.72 -6.19
N LEU A 23 15.06 -40.71 -7.03
CA LEU A 23 13.68 -41.02 -7.43
C LEU A 23 13.07 -41.84 -6.31
N ALA A 24 12.32 -41.19 -5.42
CA ALA A 24 11.41 -41.86 -4.49
C ALA A 24 9.99 -41.67 -5.04
N SER A 25 9.35 -42.79 -5.34
CA SER A 25 7.99 -42.93 -5.85
C SER A 25 6.95 -42.40 -4.86
N SER A 26 6.23 -41.34 -5.24
CA SER A 26 5.02 -40.90 -4.56
C SER A 26 3.80 -41.74 -4.99
N PRO A 27 2.80 -41.99 -4.13
CA PRO A 27 1.56 -42.69 -4.50
C PRO A 27 0.75 -41.87 -5.52
N PRO A 28 -0.14 -42.49 -6.32
CA PRO A 28 -0.94 -41.76 -7.29
C PRO A 28 -2.00 -40.93 -6.57
N GLU A 29 -1.81 -39.61 -6.53
CA GLU A 29 -2.90 -38.69 -6.22
C GLU A 29 -3.97 -38.76 -7.31
N HIS A 30 -5.21 -38.79 -6.86
CA HIS A 30 -6.39 -38.84 -7.71
C HIS A 30 -6.47 -37.52 -8.49
N ARG A 31 -5.95 -37.56 -9.73
CA ARG A 31 -5.96 -36.44 -10.67
C ARG A 31 -7.40 -36.19 -11.12
N GLY A 32 -8.13 -35.41 -10.32
CA GLY A 32 -9.31 -34.71 -10.80
C GLY A 32 -8.92 -33.91 -12.04
N SER A 33 -9.79 -33.91 -13.04
CA SER A 33 -9.60 -33.12 -14.26
C SER A 33 -9.44 -31.64 -13.89
N VAL A 34 -8.20 -31.15 -13.83
CA VAL A 34 -7.93 -29.72 -13.86
C VAL A 34 -8.46 -29.25 -15.20
N ALA A 35 -9.58 -28.52 -15.17
CA ALA A 35 -10.11 -27.88 -16.34
C ALA A 35 -8.98 -27.11 -17.01
N ARG A 36 -8.70 -27.46 -18.27
CA ARG A 36 -7.76 -26.72 -19.11
C ARG A 36 -8.34 -25.30 -19.19
N TYR A 37 -7.66 -24.35 -18.56
CA TYR A 37 -8.00 -22.94 -18.69
C TYR A 37 -7.63 -22.59 -20.13
N ASP A 38 -8.59 -22.68 -21.03
CA ASP A 38 -8.43 -22.32 -22.43
C ASP A 38 -8.27 -20.79 -22.45
N GLY A 39 -7.01 -20.37 -22.40
CA GLY A 39 -6.56 -18.98 -22.29
C GLY A 39 -6.91 -18.15 -23.52
N ALA A 40 -8.20 -17.82 -23.64
CA ALA A 40 -8.72 -16.84 -24.58
C ALA A 40 -9.43 -15.69 -23.83
N ASN A 41 -9.02 -15.39 -22.60
CA ASN A 41 -9.24 -14.04 -22.08
C ASN A 41 -8.10 -13.21 -22.66
N GLU A 42 -8.37 -12.49 -23.75
CA GLU A 42 -7.49 -11.41 -24.20
C GLU A 42 -7.31 -10.49 -22.99
N MET A 43 -6.14 -10.57 -22.35
CA MET A 43 -5.79 -9.68 -21.25
C MET A 43 -5.77 -8.28 -21.85
N ASN A 44 -6.78 -7.47 -21.52
CA ASN A 44 -6.79 -6.09 -21.95
C ASN A 44 -5.54 -5.44 -21.35
N PRO A 45 -4.58 -4.98 -22.17
CA PRO A 45 -3.33 -4.40 -21.67
C PRO A 45 -3.56 -3.15 -20.81
N ASP A 46 -4.76 -2.57 -20.87
CA ASP A 46 -5.18 -1.43 -20.06
C ASP A 46 -5.90 -1.84 -18.76
N GLU A 47 -6.24 -3.12 -18.56
CA GLU A 47 -6.89 -3.61 -17.35
C GLU A 47 -5.85 -3.84 -16.25
N ARG A 48 -5.87 -2.97 -15.24
CA ARG A 48 -4.98 -3.03 -14.07
C ARG A 48 -5.71 -3.57 -12.85
N VAL A 49 -4.98 -4.32 -12.02
CA VAL A 49 -5.49 -4.78 -10.72
C VAL A 49 -5.64 -3.60 -9.78
N PRO A 50 -6.82 -3.32 -9.20
CA PRO A 50 -6.98 -2.24 -8.24
C PRO A 50 -6.28 -2.59 -6.92
N PHE A 51 -5.48 -1.67 -6.41
CA PHE A 51 -4.86 -1.77 -5.10
C PHE A 51 -4.96 -0.43 -4.38
N GLU A 52 -5.51 -0.43 -3.16
CA GLU A 52 -5.66 0.77 -2.35
C GLU A 52 -5.10 0.53 -0.96
N VAL A 53 -4.20 1.43 -0.54
CA VAL A 53 -3.62 1.41 0.81
C VAL A 53 -4.29 2.48 1.67
N HIS A 54 -4.64 2.09 2.90
CA HIS A 54 -5.32 2.96 3.85
C HIS A 54 -4.39 3.27 5.03
N ILE A 55 -3.98 4.53 5.16
CA ILE A 55 -2.95 4.96 6.11
C ILE A 55 -3.37 6.20 6.91
N MET A 56 -2.50 6.65 7.81
CA MET A 56 -2.53 7.97 8.41
C MET A 56 -1.13 8.55 8.23
N SER A 57 -1.01 9.79 7.74
CA SER A 57 0.30 10.41 7.43
C SER A 57 1.26 10.42 8.63
N LYS A 58 0.74 10.56 9.86
CA LYS A 58 1.53 10.57 11.11
C LYS A 58 1.65 9.22 11.82
N CYS A 59 1.25 8.11 11.20
CA CYS A 59 1.34 6.79 11.82
C CYS A 59 2.71 6.14 11.59
N PRO A 60 3.42 5.69 12.64
CA PRO A 60 4.69 4.96 12.47
C PRO A 60 4.53 3.67 11.67
N ASP A 61 3.37 2.98 11.78
CA ASP A 61 3.12 1.77 10.99
C ASP A 61 3.00 2.07 9.50
N ALA A 62 2.52 3.27 9.15
CA ALA A 62 2.42 3.70 7.75
C ALA A 62 3.82 3.92 7.13
N GLN A 63 4.78 4.41 7.91
CA GLN A 63 6.17 4.49 7.46
C GLN A 63 6.68 3.11 7.02
N TYR A 64 6.58 2.12 7.90
CA TYR A 64 7.03 0.74 7.61
C TYR A 64 6.25 0.13 6.44
N CYS A 65 4.93 0.29 6.43
CA CYS A 65 4.07 -0.20 5.34
C CYS A 65 4.52 0.34 3.97
N LEU A 66 4.78 1.65 3.90
CA LEU A 66 5.19 2.29 2.65
C LEU A 66 6.62 1.89 2.25
N SER A 67 7.57 1.92 3.19
CA SER A 67 8.99 1.70 2.87
C SER A 67 9.31 0.24 2.54
N GLU A 68 8.74 -0.70 3.28
CA GLU A 68 9.12 -2.11 3.19
C GLU A 68 8.18 -2.94 2.30
N LEU A 69 6.93 -2.49 2.11
CA LEU A 69 5.90 -3.28 1.43
C LEU A 69 5.41 -2.60 0.16
N VAL A 70 4.77 -1.44 0.28
CA VAL A 70 4.01 -0.83 -0.83
C VAL A 70 4.93 -0.27 -1.91
N VAL A 71 5.92 0.55 -1.56
CA VAL A 71 6.83 1.15 -2.56
C VAL A 71 7.69 0.10 -3.27
N PRO A 72 8.30 -0.89 -2.57
CA PRO A 72 9.05 -1.95 -3.24
C PRO A 72 8.19 -2.82 -4.17
N ALA A 73 6.92 -3.07 -3.80
CA ALA A 73 5.98 -3.77 -4.68
C ALA A 73 5.62 -2.91 -5.90
N MET A 74 5.29 -1.63 -5.68
CA MET A 74 4.97 -0.68 -6.74
C MET A 74 6.08 -0.61 -7.79
N ASP A 75 7.35 -0.56 -7.39
CA ASP A 75 8.45 -0.52 -8.35
C ASP A 75 8.48 -1.74 -9.30
N GLN A 76 8.07 -2.91 -8.81
CA GLN A 76 8.04 -4.16 -9.57
C GLN A 76 6.79 -4.33 -10.44
N VAL A 77 5.63 -3.81 -10.00
CA VAL A 77 4.32 -4.12 -10.64
C VAL A 77 3.48 -2.91 -11.03
N ARG A 78 4.03 -1.69 -11.02
CA ARG A 78 3.32 -0.43 -11.37
C ARG A 78 2.57 -0.45 -12.71
N ASP A 79 3.02 -1.24 -13.68
CA ASP A 79 2.37 -1.32 -14.98
C ASP A 79 1.14 -2.25 -14.98
N LEU A 80 1.00 -3.09 -13.95
CA LEU A 80 -0.08 -4.08 -13.78
C LEU A 80 -1.13 -3.67 -12.74
N VAL A 81 -0.85 -2.63 -11.95
CA VAL A 81 -1.64 -2.29 -10.76
C VAL A 81 -2.04 -0.81 -10.77
N ASP A 82 -3.31 -0.54 -10.49
CA ASP A 82 -3.83 0.81 -10.21
C ASP A 82 -3.70 1.09 -8.72
N PHE A 83 -2.63 1.78 -8.32
CA PHE A 83 -2.33 2.11 -6.94
C PHE A 83 -3.07 3.38 -6.50
N LYS A 84 -3.75 3.29 -5.36
CA LYS A 84 -4.42 4.42 -4.69
C LYS A 84 -4.03 4.51 -3.22
N ILE A 85 -4.12 5.72 -2.69
CA ILE A 85 -3.95 6.01 -1.27
C ILE A 85 -5.25 6.60 -0.73
N SER A 86 -5.63 6.13 0.45
CA SER A 86 -6.77 6.65 1.19
C SER A 86 -6.42 6.73 2.68
N TYR A 87 -7.22 7.47 3.45
CA TYR A 87 -6.84 7.84 4.80
C TYR A 87 -7.83 7.34 5.84
N ILE A 88 -7.31 7.04 7.02
CA ILE A 88 -8.14 6.69 8.18
C ILE A 88 -8.47 7.99 8.91
N GLY A 89 -9.76 8.23 9.11
CA GLY A 89 -10.27 9.39 9.83
C GLY A 89 -11.68 9.13 10.33
N THR A 90 -12.15 9.96 11.25
CA THR A 90 -13.50 9.86 11.80
C THR A 90 -14.29 11.09 11.38
N PRO A 91 -15.39 10.95 10.63
CA PRO A 91 -16.29 12.07 10.39
C PRO A 91 -16.78 12.69 11.70
N TYR A 92 -16.71 14.00 11.77
CA TYR A 92 -17.17 14.83 12.88
C TYR A 92 -18.08 15.94 12.33
N ASN A 93 -18.86 16.58 13.20
CA ASN A 93 -19.87 17.61 12.91
C ASN A 93 -19.64 18.41 11.61
N GLU A 94 -20.73 18.65 10.85
CA GLU A 94 -20.73 19.49 9.64
C GLU A 94 -19.74 19.02 8.55
N GLY A 95 -19.46 17.71 8.55
CA GLY A 95 -18.57 17.06 7.60
C GLY A 95 -17.09 17.28 7.90
N ALA A 96 -16.69 17.83 9.03
CA ALA A 96 -15.27 17.84 9.39
C ALA A 96 -14.73 16.40 9.52
N ILE A 97 -13.41 16.21 9.39
CA ILE A 97 -12.74 14.93 9.64
C ILE A 97 -11.82 15.09 10.85
N ALA A 98 -11.96 14.20 11.82
CA ALA A 98 -11.05 14.07 12.95
C ALA A 98 -10.00 13.00 12.66
N CYS A 99 -8.74 13.37 12.81
CA CYS A 99 -7.57 12.52 12.59
C CYS A 99 -7.01 12.00 13.93
N LYS A 100 -6.43 10.79 13.92
CA LYS A 100 -6.03 10.12 15.17
C LYS A 100 -4.89 10.87 15.87
N HIS A 101 -3.91 11.36 15.12
CA HIS A 101 -2.76 12.10 15.64
C HIS A 101 -2.96 13.63 15.55
N GLY A 102 -4.22 14.08 15.56
CA GLY A 102 -4.60 15.50 15.65
C GLY A 102 -4.59 16.25 14.31
N PRO A 103 -4.78 17.58 14.33
CA PRO A 103 -4.99 18.37 13.11
C PRO A 103 -3.84 18.30 12.10
N THR A 104 -2.61 18.24 12.59
CA THR A 104 -1.41 18.15 11.73
C THR A 104 -1.37 16.87 10.87
N GLU A 105 -2.00 15.77 11.34
CA GLU A 105 -2.19 14.57 10.50
C GLU A 105 -3.20 14.83 9.38
N CYS A 106 -4.31 15.51 9.67
CA CYS A 106 -5.30 15.83 8.64
C CYS A 106 -4.69 16.72 7.54
N GLU A 107 -3.87 17.70 7.92
CA GLU A 107 -3.14 18.54 6.98
C GLU A 107 -2.16 17.71 6.13
N GLY A 108 -1.43 16.78 6.75
CA GLY A 108 -0.57 15.82 6.04
C GLY A 108 -1.32 14.94 5.05
N ASN A 109 -2.45 14.36 5.49
CA ASN A 109 -3.31 13.53 4.65
C ASN A 109 -3.80 14.33 3.42
N ILE A 110 -4.21 15.59 3.62
CA ILE A 110 -4.64 16.48 2.53
C ILE A 110 -3.51 16.74 1.54
N LEU A 111 -2.30 17.07 2.02
CA LEU A 111 -1.15 17.33 1.14
C LEU A 111 -0.85 16.12 0.26
N GLU A 112 -0.80 14.93 0.85
CA GLU A 112 -0.53 13.68 0.14
C GLU A 112 -1.66 13.36 -0.88
N LEU A 113 -2.93 13.61 -0.54
CA LEU A 113 -4.07 13.47 -1.46
C LEU A 113 -4.03 14.47 -2.62
N ILE A 114 -3.62 15.72 -2.38
CA ILE A 114 -3.46 16.72 -3.45
C ILE A 114 -2.36 16.27 -4.41
N VAL A 115 -1.25 15.73 -3.90
CA VAL A 115 -0.19 15.19 -4.75
C VAL A 115 -0.70 13.99 -5.57
N ALA A 116 -1.45 13.06 -4.97
CA ALA A 116 -2.08 11.96 -5.71
C ALA A 116 -3.05 12.45 -6.80
N HIS A 117 -3.80 13.52 -6.53
CA HIS A 117 -4.68 14.16 -7.51
C HIS A 117 -3.91 14.79 -8.67
N LEU A 118 -2.82 15.50 -8.39
CA LEU A 118 -1.99 16.15 -9.39
C LEU A 118 -1.15 15.16 -10.21
N TYR A 119 -0.73 14.06 -9.58
CA TYR A 119 0.21 13.08 -10.12
C TYR A 119 -0.32 11.65 -9.92
N PRO A 120 -1.32 11.22 -10.71
CA PRO A 120 -1.93 9.90 -10.56
C PRO A 120 -0.97 8.72 -10.87
N ALA A 121 0.19 8.99 -11.49
CA ALA A 121 1.23 7.97 -11.66
C ALA A 121 1.83 7.57 -10.29
N PRO A 122 1.93 6.26 -9.97
CA PRO A 122 2.28 5.79 -8.63
C PRO A 122 3.68 6.17 -8.17
N ILE A 123 4.64 6.29 -9.09
CA ILE A 123 6.03 6.65 -8.76
C ILE A 123 6.07 7.99 -8.01
N THR A 124 5.34 9.00 -8.50
CA THR A 124 5.41 10.35 -7.94
C THR A 124 4.63 10.44 -6.63
N HIS A 125 3.35 10.03 -6.62
CA HIS A 125 2.54 10.24 -5.42
C HIS A 125 2.91 9.28 -4.28
N LEU A 126 3.11 7.97 -4.53
CA LEU A 126 3.56 7.05 -3.48
C LEU A 126 4.99 7.36 -3.04
N GLY A 127 5.83 7.83 -3.96
CA GLY A 127 7.17 8.30 -3.65
C GLY A 127 7.15 9.49 -2.69
N PHE A 128 6.36 10.52 -3.00
CA PHE A 128 6.17 11.68 -2.14
C PHE A 128 5.61 11.28 -0.77
N THR A 129 4.55 10.48 -0.73
CA THR A 129 3.93 9.98 0.52
C THR A 129 4.92 9.17 1.36
N ASN A 130 5.73 8.30 0.74
CA ASN A 130 6.76 7.54 1.43
C ASN A 130 7.91 8.44 1.94
N CYS A 131 8.27 9.50 1.24
CA CYS A 131 9.24 10.48 1.71
C CYS A 131 8.75 11.23 2.95
N MET A 132 7.51 11.72 2.90
CA MET A 132 6.86 12.39 4.03
C MET A 132 6.83 11.48 5.27
N SER A 133 6.47 10.20 5.07
CA SER A 133 6.37 9.23 6.17
C SER A 133 7.70 8.94 6.87
N GLN A 134 8.86 9.16 6.23
CA GLN A 134 10.17 8.97 6.89
C GLN A 134 10.41 9.95 8.04
N GLN A 135 9.74 11.09 8.02
CA GLN A 135 9.80 12.10 9.08
C GLN A 135 8.39 12.44 9.57
N TYR A 136 7.52 11.42 9.67
CA TYR A 136 6.11 11.55 10.04
C TYR A 136 5.82 12.43 11.28
N PRO A 137 6.69 12.54 12.32
CA PRO A 137 6.42 13.44 13.43
C PRO A 137 6.39 14.91 13.02
N LEU A 138 7.17 15.29 12.01
CA LEU A 138 7.31 16.66 11.53
C LEU A 138 6.18 17.11 10.60
N ILE A 139 5.39 16.18 10.05
CA ILE A 139 4.28 16.54 9.15
C ILE A 139 3.31 17.52 9.85
N PRO A 140 2.89 18.62 9.20
CA PRO A 140 3.15 19.03 7.81
C PRO A 140 4.19 20.16 7.68
N ASP A 141 5.32 20.08 8.40
CA ASP A 141 6.39 21.06 8.32
C ASP A 141 6.74 21.42 6.87
N GLN A 142 6.81 22.73 6.58
CA GLN A 142 7.03 23.24 5.23
C GLN A 142 8.37 22.75 4.64
N GLY A 143 9.43 22.69 5.44
CA GLY A 143 10.74 22.22 4.99
C GLY A 143 10.70 20.76 4.55
N LEU A 144 9.96 19.91 5.28
CA LEU A 144 9.73 18.51 4.90
C LEU A 144 8.95 18.41 3.59
N VAL A 145 7.82 19.12 3.48
CA VAL A 145 6.95 19.10 2.28
C VAL A 145 7.74 19.53 1.04
N GLU A 146 8.48 20.63 1.13
CA GLU A 146 9.29 21.13 0.01
C GLU A 146 10.42 20.18 -0.35
N ALA A 147 11.08 19.55 0.62
CA ALA A 147 12.14 18.58 0.38
C ALA A 147 11.61 17.34 -0.37
N CYS A 148 10.47 16.80 0.07
CA CYS A 148 9.83 15.66 -0.59
C CYS A 148 9.26 16.04 -1.96
N ALA A 149 8.72 17.25 -2.10
CA ALA A 149 8.25 17.75 -3.40
C ALA A 149 9.40 17.83 -4.41
N ARG A 150 10.56 18.36 -4.01
CA ARG A 150 11.77 18.37 -4.85
C ARG A 150 12.24 16.96 -5.22
N ALA A 151 12.24 16.03 -4.27
CA ALA A 151 12.72 14.66 -4.51
C ALA A 151 11.89 13.90 -5.56
N TYR A 152 10.59 14.19 -5.64
CA TYR A 152 9.66 13.51 -6.56
C TYR A 152 9.11 14.41 -7.67
N ASN A 153 9.74 15.57 -7.89
CA ASN A 153 9.39 16.53 -8.94
C ASN A 153 7.91 16.98 -8.90
N VAL A 154 7.40 17.20 -7.69
CA VAL A 154 6.08 17.78 -7.43
C VAL A 154 6.18 19.30 -7.53
N ASP A 155 5.25 19.91 -8.26
CA ASP A 155 5.08 21.35 -8.36
C ASP A 155 4.58 21.91 -7.02
N ILE A 156 5.50 22.49 -6.25
CA ILE A 156 5.24 22.99 -4.92
C ILE A 156 4.29 24.19 -4.92
N GLU A 157 4.35 25.03 -5.96
CA GLU A 157 3.48 26.21 -6.08
C GLU A 157 2.04 25.75 -6.31
N LYS A 158 1.84 24.80 -7.22
CA LYS A 158 0.52 24.22 -7.50
C LYS A 158 -0.03 23.42 -6.31
N LEU A 159 0.83 22.68 -5.60
CA LEU A 159 0.45 21.98 -4.37
C LEU A 159 -0.09 22.97 -3.34
N TYR A 160 0.65 24.04 -3.02
CA TYR A 160 0.20 25.02 -2.04
C TYR A 160 -0.98 25.86 -2.50
N GLN A 161 -1.11 26.12 -3.80
CA GLN A 161 -2.30 26.77 -4.36
C GLN A 161 -3.57 25.96 -4.08
N LEU A 162 -3.53 24.64 -4.34
CA LEU A 162 -4.67 23.75 -4.05
C LEU A 162 -4.87 23.52 -2.55
N PHE A 163 -3.78 23.50 -1.76
CA PHE A 163 -3.87 23.36 -0.31
C PHE A 163 -4.49 24.60 0.36
N ALA A 164 -4.28 25.79 -0.20
CA ALA A 164 -4.91 27.02 0.26
C ALA A 164 -6.44 27.02 0.05
N ASP A 165 -6.94 26.28 -0.94
CA ASP A 165 -8.36 25.98 -1.09
C ASP A 165 -8.77 24.88 -0.10
N LYS A 166 -9.18 25.32 1.10
CA LYS A 166 -9.55 24.41 2.19
C LYS A 166 -10.74 23.53 1.85
N ASP A 167 -11.67 23.99 1.01
CA ASP A 167 -12.85 23.20 0.62
C ASP A 167 -12.44 22.07 -0.31
N PHE A 168 -11.52 22.34 -1.25
CA PHE A 168 -10.94 21.32 -2.11
C PHE A 168 -10.17 20.26 -1.30
N GLY A 169 -9.26 20.69 -0.42
CA GLY A 169 -8.50 19.76 0.42
C GLY A 169 -9.39 18.91 1.32
N LEU A 170 -10.38 19.54 1.98
CA LEU A 170 -11.32 18.83 2.84
C LEU A 170 -12.23 17.87 2.05
N LYS A 171 -12.60 18.22 0.81
CA LYS A 171 -13.33 17.31 -0.08
C LYS A 171 -12.51 16.06 -0.37
N LEU A 172 -11.25 16.20 -0.79
CA LEU A 172 -10.37 15.03 -1.01
C LEU A 172 -10.26 14.18 0.25
N LEU A 173 -10.04 14.81 1.41
CA LEU A 173 -9.95 14.08 2.67
C LEU A 173 -11.23 13.31 2.98
N ARG A 174 -12.40 13.94 2.87
CA ARG A 174 -13.71 13.28 3.07
C ARG A 174 -13.90 12.07 2.14
N GLU A 175 -13.56 12.22 0.87
CA GLU A 175 -13.68 11.15 -0.13
C GLU A 175 -12.73 9.98 0.16
N SER A 176 -11.53 10.27 0.71
CA SER A 176 -10.53 9.26 1.06
C SER A 176 -10.80 8.54 2.40
N VAL A 177 -11.66 9.12 3.25
CA VAL A 177 -11.81 8.62 4.62
C VAL A 177 -12.56 7.30 4.63
N ILE A 178 -11.87 6.25 5.07
CA ILE A 178 -12.56 5.03 5.49
C ILE A 178 -13.29 5.33 6.79
N ILE A 179 -14.62 5.42 6.67
CA ILE A 179 -15.49 5.08 7.77
C ILE A 179 -15.39 3.56 7.92
N ASN A 180 -15.32 3.06 9.15
CA ASN A 180 -15.54 1.65 9.47
C ASN A 180 -16.89 1.07 8.96
N GLU A 181 -17.60 1.78 8.07
CA GLU A 181 -18.85 1.39 7.43
C GLU A 181 -18.67 0.84 6.00
N VAL A 182 -17.67 1.27 5.23
CA VAL A 182 -17.52 0.80 3.83
C VAL A 182 -16.46 -0.30 3.68
N ALA A 183 -15.35 -0.25 4.42
CA ALA A 183 -14.39 -1.36 4.46
C ALA A 183 -14.72 -2.42 5.52
N SER A 184 -15.55 -2.09 6.51
CA SER A 184 -15.93 -3.02 7.60
C SER A 184 -17.44 -3.08 7.91
N GLY A 185 -18.29 -2.19 7.40
CA GLY A 185 -19.69 -2.10 7.87
C GLY A 185 -20.68 -3.09 7.26
N GLN A 186 -20.36 -3.73 6.13
CA GLN A 186 -21.17 -4.84 5.63
C GLN A 186 -20.51 -6.19 5.88
N GLY A 187 -19.18 -6.25 5.93
CA GLY A 187 -18.42 -7.47 6.22
C GLY A 187 -18.44 -7.84 7.69
N TYR A 188 -18.16 -6.90 8.60
CA TYR A 188 -18.00 -7.18 10.03
C TYR A 188 -19.35 -7.39 10.73
N LYS A 189 -20.40 -6.66 10.35
CA LYS A 189 -21.76 -6.96 10.82
C LYS A 189 -22.25 -8.32 10.32
N LYS A 190 -21.98 -8.67 9.04
CA LYS A 190 -22.29 -10.02 8.54
C LYS A 190 -21.47 -11.10 9.23
N LEU A 191 -20.18 -10.86 9.48
CA LEU A 191 -19.28 -11.78 10.17
C LEU A 191 -19.68 -11.96 11.64
N TYR A 192 -19.94 -10.87 12.37
CA TYR A 192 -20.44 -10.87 13.74
C TYR A 192 -21.83 -11.53 13.84
N ASP A 193 -22.76 -11.20 12.94
CA ASP A 193 -24.09 -11.84 12.86
C ASP A 193 -24.00 -13.31 12.39
N SER A 194 -22.91 -13.72 11.72
CA SER A 194 -22.65 -15.11 11.30
C SER A 194 -22.04 -15.92 12.46
N ILE A 195 -21.04 -15.37 13.15
CA ILE A 195 -20.42 -15.96 14.34
C ILE A 195 -21.47 -16.12 15.45
N LYS A 196 -22.28 -15.09 15.72
CA LYS A 196 -23.36 -15.14 16.72
C LYS A 196 -24.46 -16.14 16.36
N ARG A 197 -24.71 -16.38 15.06
CA ARG A 197 -25.65 -17.42 14.62
C ARG A 197 -25.09 -18.83 14.80
N GLN A 198 -23.79 -19.04 14.62
CA GLN A 198 -23.14 -20.32 14.89
C GLN A 198 -23.11 -20.63 16.39
N ASP A 199 -22.87 -19.65 17.26
CA ASP A 199 -22.94 -19.85 18.71
C ASP A 199 -24.36 -20.25 19.18
N LEU A 200 -25.40 -19.65 18.59
CA LEU A 200 -26.80 -20.00 18.89
C LEU A 200 -27.24 -21.38 18.37
N LEU A 201 -26.52 -21.96 17.40
CA LEU A 201 -26.76 -23.31 16.90
C LEU A 201 -25.97 -24.39 17.67
N HIS A 202 -24.93 -23.98 18.42
CA HIS A 202 -24.11 -24.87 19.23
C HIS A 202 -24.48 -24.87 20.73
N THR A 203 -25.29 -23.93 21.20
CA THR A 203 -25.92 -23.99 22.53
C THR A 203 -27.28 -24.69 22.45
N GLY A 204 -27.27 -25.96 22.06
CA GLY A 204 -28.40 -26.87 22.23
C GLY A 204 -28.35 -27.49 23.62
N TRP A 205 -28.99 -26.83 24.60
CA TRP A 205 -29.54 -27.39 25.83
C TRP A 205 -30.80 -26.61 26.19
#